data_AF-A0A251SUA4-F1
#
_entry.id   AF-A0A251SUA4-F1
#
_cell.length_a   1.000
_cell.length_b   1.000
_cell.length_c   1.000
_cell.angle_alpha   90.00
_cell.angle_beta   90.00
_cell.angle_gamma   90.00
#
_symmetry.space_group_name_H-M   'P 1'
#
loop_
_entity.id
_entity.type
_entity.pdbx_description
1 polymer ?
#
loop_
_entity_poly.entity_id
_entity_poly.type
_entity_poly.pdbx_seq_one_letter_code
_entity_poly.pdbx_strand_id
1 'polypeptide(L)' 'MIRLKRFAVAFYGSSSRPQLVALVAQEEIIDGGGQIEPPGMHIIYLPYSDDIRPIKKRSRWRQRW' A
#
# COMPACT_ATOMS: atom_id res chain seq x y z
N MET A 1 3.41 -13.75 9.44
CA MET A 1 2.70 -12.54 8.96
C MET A 1 1.31 -12.87 8.46
N ILE A 2 1.17 -13.85 7.55
CA ILE A 2 -0.10 -14.20 6.91
C ILE A 2 -1.16 -14.71 7.90
N ARG A 3 -0.83 -15.72 8.72
CA ARG A 3 -1.74 -16.28 9.73
C ARG A 3 -2.30 -15.26 10.75
N LEU A 4 -1.56 -14.17 11.00
CA LEU A 4 -1.95 -13.14 11.95
C LEU A 4 -2.51 -11.88 11.26
N LYS A 5 -2.60 -11.85 9.93
CA LYS A 5 -2.93 -10.67 9.11
C LYS A 5 -2.13 -9.42 9.50
N ARG A 6 -0.83 -9.61 9.77
CA ARG A 6 0.10 -8.54 10.15
C ARG A 6 1.06 -8.26 9.00
N PHE A 7 1.29 -6.98 8.73
CA PHE A 7 2.35 -6.50 7.84
C PHE A 7 3.46 -5.84 8.68
N ALA A 8 4.68 -5.85 8.16
CA ALA A 8 5.82 -5.21 8.81
C ALA A 8 6.02 -3.83 8.19
N VAL A 9 6.42 -2.85 8.99
CA VAL A 9 6.75 -1.50 8.50
C VAL A 9 8.26 -1.33 8.58
N ALA A 10 8.87 -0.86 7.50
CA ALA A 10 10.31 -0.67 7.39
C ALA A 10 10.64 0.64 6.65
N PHE A 11 11.88 1.10 6.79
CA PHE A 11 12.44 2.16 5.97
C PHE A 11 13.24 1.54 4.82
N TYR A 12 12.97 1.99 3.61
CA TYR A 12 13.65 1.57 2.39
C TYR A 12 14.33 2.78 1.72
N GLY A 13 15.54 2.59 1.19
CA GLY A 13 16.28 3.62 0.46
C GLY A 13 17.48 4.20 1.21
N SER A 14 17.97 5.34 0.74
CA SER A 14 19.14 6.02 1.31
C SER A 14 18.78 6.84 2.54
N SER A 15 19.77 7.08 3.40
CA SER A 15 19.62 7.95 4.59
C SER A 15 19.06 9.34 4.26
N SER A 16 19.33 9.86 3.06
CA SER A 16 18.85 11.17 2.60
C SER A 16 17.38 11.21 2.17
N ARG A 17 16.81 10.07 1.78
CA ARG A 17 15.41 9.94 1.33
C ARG A 17 14.87 8.58 1.76
N PRO A 18 14.67 8.36 3.08
CA PRO A 18 14.01 7.16 3.54
C PRO A 18 12.59 7.17 2.98
N GLN A 19 12.14 6.03 2.46
CA GLN A 19 10.75 5.78 2.08
C GLN A 19 10.16 4.79 3.06
N LEU A 20 8.99 5.13 3.61
CA LEU A 20 8.26 4.23 4.47
C LEU A 20 7.59 3.15 3.62
N VAL A 21 7.89 1.88 3.91
CA VAL A 21 7.32 0.74 3.18
C VAL A 21 6.63 -0.23 4.13
N ALA A 22 5.50 -0.76 3.69
CA ALA A 22 4.83 -1.89 4.32
C ALA A 22 5.21 -3.17 3.57
N LEU A 23 5.87 -4.10 4.27
CA LEU A 23 6.14 -5.45 3.80
C LEU A 23 4.93 -6.32 4.11
N VAL A 24 4.28 -6.79 3.05
CA VAL A 24 3.14 -7.70 3.13
C VAL A 24 3.61 -9.07 2.66
N ALA A 25 3.41 -10.10 3.48
CA ALA A 25 3.73 -11.46 3.08
C ALA A 25 2.70 -11.96 2.06
N GLN A 26 3.17 -12.45 0.92
CA GLN A 26 2.36 -12.95 -0.18
C GLN A 26 2.37 -14.48 -0.17
N GLU A 27 1.18 -15.09 -0.25
CA GLU A 27 1.05 -16.54 -0.41
C GLU A 27 1.30 -16.92 -1.87
N GLU A 28 1.83 -18.13 -2.05
CA GLU A 28 2.00 -18.68 -3.39
C GLU A 28 0.65 -19.14 -3.94
N ILE A 29 0.30 -18.69 -5.14
CA ILE A 29 -0.87 -19.16 -5.87
C ILE A 29 -0.37 -19.90 -7.10
N ILE A 30 -0.60 -21.21 -7.12
CA ILE A 30 -0.30 -22.09 -8.24
C ILE A 30 -1.63 -22.48 -8.88
N ASP A 31 -1.78 -22.23 -10.18
CA ASP A 31 -2.91 -22.72 -10.97
C ASP A 31 -2.39 -23.75 -11.99
N GLY A 32 -3.28 -24.54 -12.59
CA GLY A 32 -2.97 -25.72 -13.40
C GLY A 32 -2.02 -25.54 -14.60
N GLY A 33 -1.56 -24.31 -14.87
CA GLY A 33 -0.55 -23.97 -15.87
C GLY A 33 0.76 -23.37 -15.34
N GLY A 34 0.92 -23.17 -14.03
CA GLY A 34 2.14 -22.61 -13.42
C GLY A 34 1.90 -21.75 -12.18
N GLN A 35 2.98 -21.14 -11.69
CA GLN A 35 2.96 -20.21 -10.57
C GLN A 35 2.47 -18.83 -11.05
N ILE A 36 1.32 -18.38 -10.53
CA ILE A 36 0.74 -17.06 -10.84
C ILE A 36 1.30 -16.01 -9.88
N GLU A 37 1.29 -16.33 -8.59
CA GLU A 37 1.83 -15.47 -7.55
C GLU A 37 3.05 -16.13 -6.92
N PRO A 38 4.25 -15.52 -7.01
CA PRO A 38 5.44 -16.09 -6.41
C PRO A 38 5.42 -15.95 -4.88
N PRO A 39 5.98 -16.92 -4.13
CA PRO A 39 6.13 -16.84 -2.69
C PRO A 39 7.11 -15.72 -2.35
N GLY A 40 6.73 -14.82 -1.44
CA GLY A 40 7.64 -13.76 -1.04
C GLY A 40 7.03 -12.67 -0.18
N MET A 41 7.63 -11.48 -0.28
CA MET A 41 7.15 -10.27 0.38
C MET A 41 6.92 -9.17 -0.65
N HIS A 42 5.72 -8.62 -0.63
CA HIS A 42 5.33 -7.47 -1.42
C HIS A 42 5.70 -6.19 -0.68
N ILE A 43 6.42 -5.30 -1.36
CA ILE A 43 6.79 -3.98 -0.84
C ILE A 43 5.72 -2.97 -1.27
N ILE A 44 4.98 -2.41 -0.32
CA ILE A 44 3.99 -1.35 -0.57
C ILE A 44 4.55 -0.03 -0.06
N TYR A 45 4.71 0.95 -0.94
CA TYR A 45 5.15 2.29 -0.56
C TYR A 45 4.01 3.05 0.12
N LEU A 46 4.27 3.52 1.34
CA LEU A 46 3.32 4.32 2.09
C LEU A 46 3.55 5.80 1.76
N PRO A 47 2.49 6.56 1.41
CA PRO A 47 2.61 7.98 1.15
C PRO A 47 2.96 8.74 2.43
N TYR A 48 3.77 9.78 2.30
CA TYR A 48 3.97 10.74 3.37
C TYR A 48 2.75 11.65 3.49
N SER A 49 2.63 12.37 4.62
CA SER A 49 1.53 13.33 4.81
C SER A 49 1.43 14.35 3.67
N ASP A 50 2.58 14.73 3.11
CA ASP A 50 2.66 15.70 2.02
C ASP A 50 2.08 15.17 0.69
N ASP A 51 2.07 13.84 0.49
CA ASP A 51 1.53 13.21 -0.71
C ASP A 51 -0.02 13.11 -0.66
N ILE A 52 -0.61 13.26 0.53
CA ILE A 52 -2.06 13.14 0.72
C ILE A 52 -2.75 14.45 0.31
N ARG A 53 -3.41 14.44 -0.84
CA ARG A 53 -4.17 15.61 -1.31
C ARG A 53 -5.54 15.70 -0.63
N PRO A 54 -5.87 16.81 0.05
CA PRO A 54 -7.18 16.96 0.69
C PRO A 54 -8.28 17.05 -0.37
N ILE A 55 -9.35 16.28 -0.20
CA ILE A 55 -10.48 16.34 -1.11
C ILE A 55 -11.32 17.59 -0.84
N LYS A 56 -11.53 18.40 -1.89
CA LYS A 56 -12.42 19.57 -1.81
C LYS A 56 -13.86 19.08 -1.67
N LYS A 57 -14.47 19.24 -0.49
CA LYS A 57 -15.90 18.98 -0.32
C LYS A 57 -16.69 19.92 -1.24
N ARG A 58 -17.39 19.34 -2.21
CA ARG A 58 -18.32 20.07 -3.07
C ARG A 58 -19.54 20.46 -2.24
N SER A 59 -19.57 21.70 -1.78
CA SER A 59 -20.75 22.29 -1.14
C SER A 59 -21.88 22.37 -2.17
N ARG A 60 -22.76 21.37 -2.17
CA ARG A 60 -24.01 21.36 -2.93
C ARG A 60 -25.02 22.29 -2.25
N TRP A 61 -24.78 23.59 -2.31
CA TRP A 61 -25.67 24.64 -1.78
C TRP A 61 -25.88 25.78 -2.78
N ARG A 62 -26.10 25.44 -4.06
CA ARG A 62 -26.53 26.41 -5.10
C ARG A 62 -27.48 25.79 -6.13
N GLN A 63 -28.45 25.00 -5.67
CA GLN A 63 -29.60 24.58 -6.50
C GLN A 63 -30.85 24.48 -5.64
N ARG A 64 -31.29 25.62 -5.09
CA ARG A 64 -32.66 25.80 -4.63
C ARG A 64 -33.01 27.28 -4.59
N TRP A 65 -32.99 27.91 -5.76
CA TRP A 65 -33.84 29.03 -6.17
C TRP A 65 -33.90 29.00 -7.69
#